data_AF-A0A1F9Z4Q1-F1
#
_entry.id   AF-A0A1F9Z4Q1-F1
#
_cell.length_a   1.000
_cell.length_b   1.000
_cell.length_c   1.000
_cell.angle_alpha   90.00
_cell.angle_beta   90.00
_cell.angle_gamma   90.00
#
_symmetry.space_group_name_H-M   'P 1'
#
loop_
_entity.id
_entity.type
_entity.pdbx_description
1 polymer ?
#
loop_
_entity_poly.entity_id
_entity_poly.type
_entity_poly.pdbx_seq_one_letter_code
_entity_poly.pdbx_strand_id
1 'polypeptide(L)'
;MSSLETHRRKARAFRDGAAKIDEPALLVEAWFLSAYHLIEACAAKRRVHIQKHQRVPDELERNPAILGTRTKAAAEAFRYLDHNARVKFVYGNSGTKADLAKARKSFETIESACREVLE
;
A
#
# COMPACT_ATOMS: atom_id res chain seq x y z
N MET A 1 20.52 5.85 7.58
CA MET A 1 19.16 6.14 7.10
C MET A 1 18.20 5.38 8.00
N SER A 2 17.27 6.08 8.64
CA SER A 2 16.27 5.48 9.53
C SER A 2 15.34 4.51 8.77
N SER A 3 14.63 3.66 9.50
CA SER A 3 13.60 2.78 8.91
C SER A 3 12.56 3.59 8.13
N LEU A 4 12.08 4.70 8.71
CA LEU A 4 11.13 5.62 8.07
C LEU A 4 11.66 6.14 6.73
N GLU A 5 12.87 6.68 6.69
CA GLU A 5 13.46 7.23 5.46
C GLU A 5 13.65 6.16 4.39
N THR A 6 14.07 4.96 4.80
CA THR A 6 14.23 3.81 3.90
C THR A 6 12.90 3.43 3.26
N HIS A 7 11.84 3.34 4.05
CA HIS A 7 10.50 3.03 3.57
C HIS A 7 9.92 4.13 2.68
N ARG A 8 10.08 5.41 3.04
CA ARG A 8 9.68 6.54 2.17
C ARG A 8 10.40 6.51 0.82
N ARG A 9 11.71 6.19 0.80
CA ARG A 9 12.47 6.08 -0.45
C ARG A 9 11.96 4.94 -1.32
N LYS A 10 11.74 3.76 -0.74
CA LYS A 10 11.21 2.60 -1.48
C LYS A 10 9.80 2.86 -2.01
N ALA A 11 8.92 3.43 -1.18
CA ALA A 11 7.58 3.84 -1.59
C ALA A 11 7.60 4.74 -2.83
N ARG A 12 8.40 5.82 -2.78
CA ARG A 12 8.55 6.73 -3.93
C ARG A 12 9.07 6.00 -5.17
N ALA A 13 10.11 5.17 -5.03
CA ALA A 13 10.68 4.44 -6.15
C ALA A 13 9.64 3.55 -6.85
N PHE A 14 8.81 2.81 -6.09
CA PHE A 14 7.77 1.98 -6.66
C PHE A 14 6.64 2.80 -7.31
N ARG A 15 6.20 3.88 -6.66
CA ARG A 15 5.19 4.79 -7.24
C ARG A 15 5.65 5.42 -8.54
N ASP A 16 6.86 5.97 -8.55
CA ASP A 16 7.41 6.65 -9.73
C ASP A 16 7.73 5.63 -10.85
N GLY A 17 8.05 4.39 -10.48
CA GLY A 17 8.15 3.25 -11.40
C GLY A 17 6.79 2.88 -12.02
N ALA A 18 5.72 2.84 -11.22
CA ALA A 18 4.37 2.53 -11.68
C ALA A 18 3.89 3.46 -12.81
N ALA A 19 4.30 4.73 -12.82
CA ALA A 19 3.94 5.69 -13.87
C ALA A 19 4.50 5.36 -15.27
N LYS A 20 5.42 4.39 -15.37
CA LYS A 20 6.11 3.99 -16.61
C LYS A 20 5.73 2.58 -17.08
N ILE A 21 4.75 1.95 -16.44
CA ILE A 21 4.38 0.55 -16.67
C ILE A 21 3.02 0.50 -17.35
N ASP A 22 2.96 -0.15 -18.51
CA ASP A 22 1.70 -0.43 -19.23
C ASP A 22 1.11 -1.80 -18.88
N GLU A 23 1.94 -2.75 -18.42
CA GLU A 23 1.52 -4.12 -18.06
C GLU A 23 0.73 -4.14 -16.74
N PRO A 24 -0.57 -4.49 -16.72
CA PRO A 24 -1.41 -4.41 -15.53
C PRO A 24 -0.90 -5.20 -14.32
N ALA A 25 -0.31 -6.37 -14.55
CA ALA A 25 0.26 -7.19 -13.49
C ALA A 25 1.39 -6.46 -12.74
N LEU A 26 2.33 -5.89 -13.50
CA LEU A 26 3.45 -5.15 -12.96
C LEU A 26 3.00 -3.85 -12.30
N LEU A 27 1.95 -3.21 -12.84
CA LEU A 27 1.39 -1.98 -12.29
C LEU A 27 0.75 -2.23 -10.92
N VAL A 28 -0.04 -3.30 -10.79
CA VAL A 28 -0.65 -3.71 -9.51
C VAL A 28 0.43 -4.05 -8.47
N GLU A 29 1.48 -4.77 -8.86
CA GLU A 29 2.58 -5.12 -7.95
C GLU A 29 3.32 -3.85 -7.48
N ALA A 30 3.58 -2.89 -8.37
CA ALA A 30 4.22 -1.62 -8.02
C ALA A 30 3.36 -0.80 -7.04
N TRP A 31 2.04 -0.71 -7.26
CA TRP A 31 1.12 -0.05 -6.33
C TRP A 31 1.08 -0.74 -4.97
N PHE A 32 1.04 -2.07 -4.94
CA PHE A 32 1.08 -2.85 -3.70
C PHE A 32 2.38 -2.58 -2.92
N LEU A 33 3.55 -2.67 -3.56
CA LEU A 33 4.85 -2.44 -2.90
C LEU A 33 4.99 -0.99 -2.43
N SER A 34 4.51 -0.03 -3.21
CA SER A 34 4.46 1.37 -2.80
C SER A 34 3.58 1.57 -1.57
N ALA A 35 2.35 1.05 -1.59
CA ALA A 35 1.41 1.12 -0.47
C ALA A 35 1.98 0.48 0.80
N TYR A 36 2.58 -0.70 0.68
CA TYR A 36 3.18 -1.41 1.82
C TYR A 36 4.26 -0.57 2.48
N HIS A 37 5.17 -0.01 1.68
CA HIS A 37 6.24 0.81 2.22
C HIS A 37 5.77 2.18 2.74
N LEU A 38 4.69 2.77 2.20
CA LEU A 38 4.09 3.96 2.81
C LEU A 38 3.53 3.66 4.21
N ILE A 39 2.85 2.53 4.36
CA ILE A 39 2.29 2.13 5.65
C ILE A 39 3.40 1.80 6.66
N GLU A 40 4.44 1.07 6.25
CA GLU A 40 5.62 0.82 7.12
C GLU A 40 6.32 2.12 7.52
N ALA A 41 6.37 3.14 6.64
CA ALA A 41 6.90 4.45 7.02
C ALA A 41 6.04 5.15 8.09
N CYS A 42 4.71 5.07 7.99
CA CYS A 42 3.79 5.59 9.01
C CYS A 42 3.96 4.84 10.34
N ALA A 43 4.03 3.51 10.28
CA ALA A 43 4.27 2.66 11.45
C ALA A 43 5.60 2.99 12.13
N ALA A 44 6.68 3.16 11.35
CA ALA A 44 7.98 3.55 11.85
C ALA A 44 7.97 4.93 12.54
N LYS A 45 7.18 5.91 12.05
CA LYS A 45 7.00 7.22 12.73
C LYS A 45 6.38 7.05 14.13
N ARG A 46 5.64 5.97 14.37
CA ARG A 46 5.04 5.58 15.65
C ARG A 46 5.83 4.50 16.41
N ARG A 47 7.04 4.14 15.96
CA ARG A 47 7.87 3.05 16.53
C ARG A 47 7.18 1.68 16.54
N VAL A 48 6.29 1.44 15.57
CA VAL A 48 5.63 0.15 15.32
C VAL A 48 6.32 -0.56 14.16
N HIS A 49 6.41 -1.89 14.21
CA HIS A 49 7.01 -2.72 13.17
C HIS A 49 6.01 -3.77 12.69
N ILE A 50 5.57 -3.69 11.43
CA ILE A 50 4.60 -4.64 10.86
C ILE A 50 5.30 -5.90 10.33
N GLN A 51 6.49 -5.74 9.74
CA GLN A 51 7.43 -6.78 9.26
C GLN A 51 6.97 -7.61 8.06
N LYS A 52 5.67 -7.88 7.92
CA LYS A 52 5.10 -8.71 6.86
C LYS A 52 3.85 -8.05 6.30
N HIS A 53 3.73 -8.00 4.96
CA HIS A 53 2.60 -7.35 4.30
C HIS A 53 1.25 -7.96 4.72
N GLN A 54 1.18 -9.28 4.94
CA GLN A 54 -0.04 -9.97 5.36
C GLN A 54 -0.58 -9.46 6.71
N ARG A 55 0.29 -8.88 7.55
CA ARG A 55 -0.09 -8.35 8.87
C ARG A 55 -0.59 -6.91 8.80
N VAL A 56 -0.45 -6.22 7.67
CA VAL A 56 -0.77 -4.79 7.57
C VAL A 56 -2.19 -4.46 8.03
N PRO A 57 -3.26 -5.13 7.57
CA PRO A 57 -4.61 -4.80 8.00
C PRO A 57 -4.77 -4.94 9.53
N ASP A 58 -4.34 -6.06 10.08
CA ASP A 58 -4.48 -6.37 11.51
C ASP A 58 -3.64 -5.42 12.38
N GLU A 59 -2.42 -5.07 11.95
CA GLU A 59 -1.57 -4.14 12.69
C GLU A 59 -2.08 -2.70 12.63
N LEU A 60 -2.68 -2.28 11.51
CA LEU A 60 -3.36 -0.99 11.44
C LEU A 60 -4.55 -0.94 12.41
N GLU A 61 -5.37 -1.99 12.45
CA GLU A 61 -6.51 -2.08 13.37
C GLU A 61 -6.07 -2.11 14.85
N ARG A 62 -5.00 -2.84 15.17
CA ARG A 62 -4.43 -2.89 16.54
C ARG A 62 -3.77 -1.58 16.96
N ASN A 63 -3.26 -0.81 16.01
CA ASN A 63 -2.52 0.42 16.25
C ASN A 63 -3.15 1.60 15.50
N PRO A 64 -4.37 2.03 15.87
CA PRO A 64 -5.07 3.09 15.15
C PRO A 64 -4.32 4.43 15.19
N ALA A 65 -3.37 4.62 16.11
CA ALA A 65 -2.50 5.79 16.16
C ALA A 65 -1.57 5.95 14.93
N ILE A 66 -1.41 4.90 14.11
CA ILE A 66 -0.61 4.97 12.87
C ILE A 66 -1.29 5.88 11.84
N LEU A 67 -2.60 5.71 11.60
CA LEU A 67 -3.35 6.44 10.56
C LEU A 67 -4.58 7.21 11.09
N GLY A 68 -4.84 7.15 12.41
CA GLY A 68 -5.97 7.80 13.04
C GLY A 68 -7.31 7.34 12.46
N THR A 69 -8.16 8.29 12.10
CA THR A 69 -9.48 8.04 11.52
C THR A 69 -9.43 7.36 10.14
N ARG A 70 -8.28 7.40 9.46
CA ARG A 70 -8.08 6.75 8.15
C ARG A 70 -7.75 5.25 8.24
N THR A 71 -7.50 4.74 9.45
CA THR A 71 -7.07 3.35 9.70
C THR A 71 -7.91 2.31 8.97
N LYS A 72 -9.23 2.34 9.16
CA LYS A 72 -10.14 1.35 8.55
C LYS A 72 -10.09 1.39 7.02
N ALA A 73 -10.19 2.58 6.44
CA ALA A 73 -10.17 2.75 4.98
C ALA A 73 -8.84 2.27 4.36
N ALA A 74 -7.71 2.58 5.01
CA ALA A 74 -6.40 2.14 4.54
C ALA A 74 -6.21 0.62 4.68
N ALA A 75 -6.67 0.01 5.78
CA ALA A 75 -6.61 -1.43 5.99
C ALA A 75 -7.45 -2.20 4.95
N GLU A 76 -8.68 -1.75 4.68
CA GLU A 76 -9.55 -2.32 3.65
C GLU A 76 -8.96 -2.17 2.25
N ALA A 77 -8.42 -0.98 1.92
CA ALA A 77 -7.76 -0.73 0.66
C ALA A 77 -6.51 -1.61 0.47
N PHE A 78 -5.69 -1.77 1.51
CA PHE A 78 -4.51 -2.62 1.46
C PHE A 78 -4.87 -4.09 1.30
N ARG A 79 -5.89 -4.57 2.03
CA ARG A 79 -6.43 -5.93 1.90
C ARG A 79 -6.92 -6.20 0.47
N TYR A 80 -7.54 -5.22 -0.19
CA TYR A 80 -7.92 -5.37 -1.59
C TYR A 80 -6.71 -5.52 -2.50
N LEU A 81 -5.69 -4.66 -2.36
CA LEU A 81 -4.46 -4.77 -3.14
C LEU A 81 -3.79 -6.13 -2.97
N ASP A 82 -3.55 -6.55 -1.73
CA ASP A 82 -2.78 -7.76 -1.42
C ASP A 82 -3.52 -9.05 -1.80
N HIS A 83 -4.79 -9.19 -1.40
CA HIS A 83 -5.51 -10.47 -1.53
C HIS A 83 -6.44 -10.56 -2.73
N ASN A 84 -6.80 -9.45 -3.36
CA ASN A 84 -7.74 -9.47 -4.49
C ASN A 84 -7.06 -9.06 -5.79
N ALA A 85 -6.46 -7.87 -5.84
CA ALA A 85 -5.85 -7.36 -7.06
C ALA A 85 -4.67 -8.24 -7.51
N ARG A 86 -3.74 -8.57 -6.60
CA ARG A 86 -2.60 -9.44 -6.93
C ARG A 86 -3.03 -10.84 -7.35
N VAL A 87 -4.06 -11.42 -6.72
CA VAL A 87 -4.60 -12.72 -7.15
C VAL A 87 -5.12 -12.68 -8.60
N LYS A 88 -5.80 -11.61 -8.99
CA LYS A 88 -6.38 -11.49 -10.33
C LYS A 88 -5.35 -11.17 -11.43
N PHE A 89 -4.33 -10.37 -11.11
CA PHE A 89 -3.38 -9.84 -12.10
C PHE A 89 -1.98 -10.44 -12.02
N VAL A 90 -1.46 -10.72 -10.83
CA VAL A 90 -0.06 -11.14 -10.61
C VAL A 90 0.06 -12.66 -10.57
N TYR A 91 -0.85 -13.32 -9.85
CA TYR A 91 -0.85 -14.78 -9.69
C TYR A 91 -1.82 -15.49 -10.63
N GLY A 92 -2.80 -14.76 -11.14
CA GLY A 92 -3.79 -15.23 -12.11
C GLY A 92 -3.78 -14.35 -13.34
N ASN A 93 -4.67 -14.68 -14.28
CA ASN A 93 -4.87 -13.92 -15.51
C ASN A 93 -6.37 -13.64 -15.72
N SER A 94 -7.02 -13.11 -14.67
CA SER A 94 -8.47 -12.86 -14.62
C SER A 94 -8.84 -11.42 -14.30
N GLY A 95 -7.85 -10.54 -14.20
CA GLY A 95 -8.04 -9.13 -13.89
C GLY A 95 -8.77 -8.37 -15.00
N THR A 96 -9.78 -7.60 -14.62
CA THR A 96 -10.56 -6.75 -15.54
C THR A 96 -10.15 -5.28 -15.43
N LYS A 97 -10.53 -4.44 -16.40
CA LYS A 97 -10.34 -2.98 -16.29
C LYS A 97 -10.97 -2.39 -15.02
N ALA A 98 -12.11 -2.92 -14.59
CA ALA A 98 -12.78 -2.49 -13.36
C ALA A 98 -11.96 -2.85 -12.11
N ASP A 99 -11.34 -4.03 -12.09
CA ASP A 99 -10.43 -4.44 -11.01
C ASP A 99 -9.18 -3.56 -10.97
N LEU A 100 -8.61 -3.21 -12.13
CA LEU A 100 -7.45 -2.33 -12.20
C LEU A 100 -7.78 -0.93 -11.68
N ALA A 101 -8.94 -0.38 -12.07
CA ALA A 101 -9.41 0.91 -11.57
C ALA A 101 -9.63 0.88 -10.05
N LYS A 102 -10.17 -0.22 -9.51
CA LYS A 102 -10.33 -0.40 -8.07
C LYS A 102 -8.98 -0.52 -7.36
N ALA A 103 -8.00 -1.24 -7.94
CA ALA A 103 -6.65 -1.34 -7.39
C ALA A 103 -5.98 0.03 -7.32
N ARG A 104 -6.09 0.84 -8.38
CA ARG A 104 -5.63 2.22 -8.41
C ARG A 104 -6.26 3.06 -7.29
N LYS A 105 -7.59 3.02 -7.16
CA LYS A 105 -8.31 3.78 -6.11
C LYS A 105 -7.91 3.33 -4.70
N SER A 106 -7.68 2.03 -4.49
CA SER A 106 -7.17 1.50 -3.23
C SER A 106 -5.77 2.05 -2.93
N PHE A 107 -4.88 2.08 -3.92
CA PHE A 107 -3.56 2.69 -3.79
C PHE A 107 -3.65 4.19 -3.44
N GLU A 108 -4.46 4.96 -4.17
CA GLU A 108 -4.67 6.40 -3.94
C GLU A 108 -5.24 6.69 -2.54
N THR A 109 -6.15 5.84 -2.05
CA THR A 109 -6.67 5.91 -0.67
C THR A 109 -5.56 5.79 0.36
N ILE A 110 -4.66 4.82 0.18
CA ILE A 110 -3.54 4.60 1.09
C ILE A 110 -2.52 5.73 0.99
N GLU A 111 -2.23 6.20 -0.23
CA GLU A 111 -1.30 7.32 -0.43
C GLU A 111 -1.80 8.58 0.27
N SER A 112 -3.08 8.92 0.12
CA SER A 112 -3.69 10.07 0.81
C SER A 112 -3.61 9.92 2.33
N ALA A 113 -3.98 8.76 2.88
CA ALA A 113 -3.95 8.52 4.31
C ALA A 113 -2.54 8.61 4.89
N CYS A 114 -1.54 8.06 4.20
CA CYS A 114 -0.16 8.10 4.64
C CYS A 114 0.46 9.49 4.50
N ARG A 115 0.06 10.27 3.50
CA ARG A 115 0.54 11.64 3.30
C ARG A 115 0.16 12.55 4.46
N GLU A 116 -1.10 12.49 4.91
CA GLU A 116 -1.60 13.22 6.09
C GLU A 116 -0.78 12.97 7.37
N VAL A 117 -0.16 11.79 7.48
CA VAL A 117 0.64 11.39 8.65
C VAL A 117 2.13 11.69 8.48
N LEU A 118 2.66 11.64 7.26
CA LEU A 118 4.10 11.72 6.99
C LEU A 118 4.58 13.14 6.68
N GLU A 119 3.69 14.02 6.24
CA GLU A 119 3.90 15.46 6.16
C GLU A 119 3.70 16.12 7.54
#